data_AF-A0A0U5JPP9-F1
#
_entry.id   AF-A0A0U5JPP9-F1
#
_cell.length_a   1.000
_cell.length_b   1.000
_cell.length_c   1.000
_cell.angle_alpha   90.00
_cell.angle_beta   90.00
_cell.angle_gamma   90.00
#
_symmetry.space_group_name_H-M   'P 1'
#
loop_
_entity.id
_entity.type
_entity.pdbx_description
1 polymer ?
#
loop_
_entity_poly.entity_id
_entity_poly.type
_entity_poly.pdbx_seq_one_letter_code
_entity_poly.pdbx_strand_id
1 'polypeptide(L)'
;MFCNFDYFGYGWARYVFEMACTRNHQLKLGDQRTVVIFNALAKEFTKDEQPIKNFLALMRNRVDNKSKFIIKIQDEIIKIKQEPERRRGFMKFELDLMDARREEREESKQKLVKFLASQKTAPSEIVAALVNVYQMPEKTAREYVAEHVKTPK
;
A
#
# COMPACT_ATOMS: atom_id res chain seq x y z
N MET A 1 -0.96 14.10 -14.23
CA MET A 1 -0.84 13.16 -13.09
C MET A 1 -2.18 13.09 -12.36
N PHE A 2 -2.56 11.91 -11.87
CA PHE A 2 -3.76 11.73 -11.04
C PHE A 2 -3.34 11.34 -9.63
N CYS A 3 -3.86 12.03 -8.62
CA CYS A 3 -3.55 11.81 -7.22
C CYS A 3 -4.81 11.47 -6.44
N ASN A 4 -4.74 10.44 -5.58
CA ASN A 4 -5.82 10.09 -4.64
C ASN A 4 -5.81 10.95 -3.37
N PHE A 5 -4.85 11.85 -3.23
CA PHE A 5 -4.73 12.86 -2.18
C PHE A 5 -4.56 14.26 -2.79
N ASP A 6 -4.80 15.30 -1.98
CA ASP A 6 -4.59 16.68 -2.38
C ASP A 6 -3.14 17.10 -2.14
N TYR A 7 -2.40 17.31 -3.21
CA TYR A 7 -0.97 17.61 -3.16
C TYR A 7 -0.65 18.97 -2.54
N PHE A 8 -1.53 19.95 -2.73
CA PHE A 8 -1.31 21.34 -2.32
C PHE A 8 -2.32 21.86 -1.29
N GLY A 9 -3.38 21.10 -1.04
CA GLY A 9 -4.36 21.39 0.02
C GLY A 9 -5.40 22.46 -0.32
N TYR A 10 -5.45 22.95 -1.57
CA TYR A 10 -6.43 23.96 -1.99
C TYR A 10 -7.80 23.37 -2.36
N GLY A 11 -7.95 22.04 -2.46
CA GLY A 11 -9.22 21.40 -2.76
C GLY A 11 -9.70 21.54 -4.21
N TRP A 12 -8.84 22.01 -5.11
CA TRP A 12 -9.15 22.15 -6.54
C TRP A 12 -9.09 20.83 -7.28
N ALA A 13 -9.92 20.64 -8.31
CA ALA A 13 -9.90 19.46 -9.17
C ALA A 13 -8.64 19.36 -10.03
N ARG A 14 -8.07 20.50 -10.41
CA ARG A 14 -6.95 20.57 -11.35
C ARG A 14 -5.96 21.67 -10.93
N TYR A 15 -4.70 21.29 -10.83
CA TYR A 15 -3.59 22.23 -10.71
C TYR A 15 -2.82 22.24 -12.02
N VAL A 16 -2.50 23.44 -12.51
CA VAL A 16 -1.77 23.65 -13.75
C VAL A 16 -0.55 24.50 -13.45
N PHE A 17 0.62 23.98 -13.78
CA PHE A 17 1.89 24.67 -13.59
C PHE A 17 2.61 24.80 -14.93
N GLU A 18 3.22 25.96 -15.12
CA GLU A 18 4.09 26.27 -16.24
C GLU A 18 5.44 26.75 -15.71
N MET A 19 6.51 26.55 -16.48
CA MET A 19 7.83 27.03 -16.08
C MET A 19 7.94 28.55 -16.27
N ALA A 20 8.17 29.25 -15.16
CA ALA A 20 8.38 30.70 -15.11
C ALA A 20 9.72 31.06 -14.45
N CYS A 21 10.28 32.21 -14.81
CA CYS A 21 11.50 32.73 -14.20
C CYS A 21 11.26 33.14 -12.74
N THR A 22 12.15 32.73 -11.84
CA THR A 22 12.04 33.02 -10.40
C THR A 22 12.17 34.50 -10.05
N ARG A 23 12.88 35.28 -10.88
CA ARG A 23 13.01 36.75 -10.72
C ARG A 23 11.84 37.51 -11.34
N ASN A 24 11.21 36.95 -12.36
CA ASN A 24 10.08 37.54 -13.06
C ASN A 24 9.08 36.46 -13.47
N HIS A 25 8.03 36.25 -12.67
CA HIS A 25 7.03 35.21 -12.88
C HIS A 25 6.19 35.37 -14.17
N GLN A 26 6.22 36.54 -14.81
CA GLN A 26 5.58 36.73 -16.12
C GLN A 26 6.46 36.24 -17.28
N LEU A 27 7.77 36.11 -17.06
CA LEU A 27 8.71 35.60 -18.06
C LEU A 27 8.68 34.07 -18.04
N LYS A 28 8.06 33.48 -19.07
CA LYS A 28 8.01 32.03 -19.27
C LYS A 28 9.19 31.56 -20.10
N LEU A 29 9.68 30.35 -19.83
CA LEU A 29 10.80 29.75 -20.58
C LEU A 29 10.42 29.42 -22.05
N GLY A 30 9.12 29.29 -22.33
CA GLY A 30 8.61 29.03 -23.68
C GLY A 30 8.81 27.58 -24.15
N ASP A 31 9.12 26.65 -23.23
CA ASP A 31 9.40 25.24 -23.51
C ASP A 31 8.14 24.39 -23.76
N GLN A 32 6.95 25.01 -23.77
CA GLN A 32 5.64 24.39 -23.95
C GLN A 32 5.33 23.26 -22.94
N ARG A 33 6.06 23.21 -21.83
CA ARG A 33 5.82 22.21 -20.78
C ARG A 33 4.79 22.73 -19.79
N THR A 34 3.70 21.98 -19.67
CA THR A 34 2.66 22.22 -18.68
C THR A 34 2.49 20.97 -17.82
N VAL A 35 2.63 21.12 -16.51
CA VAL A 35 2.38 20.04 -15.55
C VAL A 35 0.95 20.18 -15.05
N VAL A 36 0.13 19.15 -15.33
CA VAL A 36 -1.26 19.10 -14.87
C VAL A 36 -1.43 18.00 -13.82
N ILE A 37 -1.98 18.36 -12.67
CA ILE A 37 -2.24 17.45 -11.54
C ILE A 37 -3.73 17.47 -11.24
N PHE A 38 -4.36 16.30 -11.31
CA PHE A 38 -5.76 16.11 -10.94
C PHE A 38 -5.86 15.53 -9.53
N ASN A 39 -6.69 16.16 -8.70
CA ASN A 39 -6.86 15.83 -7.29
C ASN A 39 -8.21 15.13 -7.06
N ALA A 40 -8.18 13.86 -6.68
CA ALA A 40 -9.40 13.11 -6.42
C ALA A 40 -10.18 13.59 -5.18
N LEU A 41 -9.53 14.30 -4.25
CA LEU A 41 -10.17 14.89 -3.07
C LEU A 41 -10.85 16.24 -3.34
N ALA A 42 -10.84 16.70 -4.59
CA ALA A 42 -11.36 18.00 -4.95
C ALA A 42 -12.81 18.21 -4.52
N LYS A 43 -13.06 19.42 -4.01
CA LYS A 43 -14.38 19.92 -3.62
C LYS A 43 -14.86 20.99 -4.59
N GLU A 44 -13.91 21.68 -5.21
CA GLU A 44 -14.16 22.75 -6.17
C GLU A 44 -13.91 22.25 -7.58
N PHE A 45 -14.88 22.49 -8.46
CA PHE A 45 -14.86 22.10 -9.86
C PHE A 45 -15.33 23.28 -10.70
N THR A 46 -14.54 23.67 -11.69
CA THR A 46 -14.97 24.62 -12.70
C THR A 46 -15.95 23.96 -13.69
N LYS A 47 -16.51 24.75 -14.63
CA LYS A 47 -17.45 24.23 -15.65
C LYS A 47 -16.78 23.23 -16.60
N ASP A 48 -15.53 23.48 -16.97
CA ASP A 48 -14.71 22.60 -17.81
C ASP A 48 -14.26 21.32 -17.09
N GLU A 49 -14.33 21.29 -15.76
CA GLU A 49 -13.94 20.14 -14.93
C GLU A 49 -15.11 19.21 -14.56
N GLN A 50 -16.35 19.58 -14.90
CA GLN A 50 -17.51 18.73 -14.66
C GLN A 50 -17.41 17.33 -15.29
N PRO A 51 -16.87 17.15 -16.51
CA PRO A 51 -16.72 15.83 -17.10
C PRO A 51 -15.80 14.90 -16.30
N ILE A 52 -14.76 15.44 -15.65
CA ILE A 52 -13.76 14.63 -14.92
C ILE A 52 -14.17 14.34 -13.47
N LYS A 53 -15.16 15.07 -12.94
CA LYS A 53 -15.69 14.89 -11.58
C LYS A 53 -16.06 13.45 -11.27
N ASN A 54 -16.79 12.80 -12.19
CA ASN A 54 -17.23 11.41 -12.00
C ASN A 54 -16.05 10.43 -12.02
N PHE A 55 -15.02 10.71 -12.81
CA PHE A 55 -13.80 9.91 -12.85
C PHE A 55 -13.00 10.03 -11.54
N LEU A 56 -12.86 11.24 -11.03
CA LEU A 56 -12.21 11.50 -9.74
C LEU A 56 -12.98 10.86 -8.56
N ALA A 57 -14.32 10.83 -8.63
CA ALA A 57 -15.14 10.10 -7.68
C ALA A 57 -14.91 8.57 -7.77
N LEU A 58 -14.84 8.03 -8.99
CA LEU A 58 -14.54 6.61 -9.22
C LEU A 58 -13.19 6.21 -8.62
N MET A 59 -12.15 7.03 -8.77
CA MET A 59 -10.83 6.79 -8.15
C MET A 59 -10.90 6.64 -6.63
N ARG A 60 -11.93 7.21 -5.98
CA ARG A 60 -12.17 7.11 -4.54
C ARG A 60 -13.15 6.01 -4.16
N ASN A 61 -13.45 5.09 -5.09
CA ASN A 61 -14.50 4.08 -4.94
C ASN A 61 -15.89 4.71 -4.66
N ARG A 62 -16.11 5.98 -5.01
CA ARG A 62 -17.41 6.64 -4.96
C ARG A 62 -18.03 6.56 -6.34
N VAL A 63 -18.87 5.56 -6.52
CA VAL A 63 -19.44 5.24 -7.82
C VAL A 63 -20.67 6.10 -8.07
N ASP A 64 -20.66 6.86 -9.17
CA ASP A 64 -21.87 7.44 -9.76
C ASP A 64 -22.22 6.69 -11.05
N ASN A 65 -23.15 5.75 -10.93
CA ASN A 65 -23.64 4.92 -12.05
C ASN A 65 -24.52 5.68 -13.05
N LYS A 66 -24.66 7.01 -12.92
CA LYS A 66 -25.39 7.82 -13.91
C LYS A 66 -24.57 8.11 -15.17
N SER A 67 -23.24 8.00 -15.09
CA SER A 67 -22.35 8.31 -16.21
C SER A 67 -22.04 7.07 -17.06
N LYS A 68 -22.45 7.11 -18.34
CA LYS A 68 -22.10 6.08 -19.34
C LYS A 68 -20.58 5.84 -19.44
N PHE A 69 -19.77 6.86 -19.22
CA PHE A 69 -18.31 6.77 -19.20
C PHE A 69 -17.79 5.92 -18.03
N ILE A 70 -18.34 6.13 -16.83
CA ILE A 70 -17.97 5.37 -15.62
C ILE A 70 -18.39 3.91 -15.74
N ILE A 71 -19.59 3.65 -16.26
CA ILE A 71 -20.08 2.28 -16.52
C ILE A 71 -19.10 1.55 -17.45
N LYS A 72 -18.70 2.17 -18.56
CA LYS A 72 -17.75 1.55 -19.51
C LYS A 72 -16.40 1.21 -18.85
N ILE A 73 -15.86 2.11 -18.02
CA ILE A 73 -14.62 1.86 -17.28
C ILE A 73 -14.80 0.69 -16.29
N GLN A 74 -15.92 0.64 -15.58
CA GLN A 74 -16.20 -0.44 -14.64
C GLN A 74 -16.32 -1.79 -15.33
N ASP A 75 -16.99 -1.84 -16.48
CA ASP A 75 -17.10 -3.04 -17.30
C ASP A 75 -15.71 -3.50 -17.77
N GLU A 76 -14.84 -2.58 -18.20
CA GLU A 76 -13.44 -2.88 -18.53
C GLU A 76 -12.65 -3.40 -17.34
N ILE A 77 -12.79 -2.80 -16.15
CA ILE A 77 -12.16 -3.27 -14.92
C ILE A 77 -12.63 -4.69 -14.59
N ILE A 78 -13.92 -4.98 -14.71
CA ILE A 78 -14.49 -6.31 -14.47
C ILE A 78 -13.93 -7.32 -15.47
N LYS A 79 -13.89 -6.98 -16.76
CA LYS A 79 -13.30 -7.83 -17.81
C LYS A 79 -11.85 -8.16 -17.51
N ILE A 80 -11.03 -7.16 -17.16
CA ILE A 80 -9.61 -7.36 -16.81
C ILE A 80 -9.47 -8.22 -15.55
N LYS A 81 -10.33 -8.02 -14.54
CA LYS A 81 -10.32 -8.83 -13.31
C LYS A 81 -10.72 -10.29 -13.55
N GLN A 82 -11.54 -10.56 -14.56
CA GLN A 82 -11.99 -11.91 -14.90
C GLN A 82 -10.98 -12.67 -15.79
N GLU A 83 -9.95 -11.99 -16.31
CA GLU A 83 -8.94 -12.59 -17.16
C GLU A 83 -8.13 -13.67 -16.39
N PRO A 84 -8.23 -14.96 -16.78
CA PRO A 84 -7.77 -16.07 -15.97
C PRO A 84 -6.24 -16.12 -15.81
N GLU A 85 -5.49 -15.64 -16.80
CA GLU A 85 -4.02 -15.59 -16.75
C GLU A 85 -3.52 -14.58 -15.71
N ARG A 86 -4.13 -13.38 -15.67
CA ARG A 86 -3.84 -12.39 -14.64
C ARG A 86 -4.25 -12.87 -13.26
N ARG A 87 -5.38 -13.58 -13.15
CA ARG A 87 -5.85 -14.13 -11.87
C ARG A 87 -4.85 -15.15 -11.29
N ARG A 88 -4.20 -15.96 -12.12
CA ARG A 88 -3.10 -16.85 -11.71
C ARG A 88 -1.88 -16.05 -11.24
N GLY A 89 -1.52 -14.98 -11.95
CA GLY A 89 -0.42 -14.10 -11.55
C GLY A 89 -0.65 -13.42 -10.19
N PHE A 90 -1.87 -12.91 -9.95
CA PHE A 90 -2.25 -12.32 -8.67
C PHE A 90 -2.26 -13.36 -7.54
N MET A 91 -2.82 -14.55 -7.77
CA MET A 91 -2.83 -15.62 -6.77
C MET A 91 -1.41 -16.07 -6.43
N LYS A 92 -0.53 -16.23 -7.44
CA LYS A 92 0.87 -16.57 -7.22
C LYS A 92 1.57 -15.50 -6.40
N PHE A 93 1.42 -14.23 -6.77
CA PHE A 93 2.03 -13.13 -6.03
C PHE A 93 1.55 -13.06 -4.57
N GLU A 94 0.26 -13.31 -4.32
CA GLU A 94 -0.28 -13.33 -2.97
C GLU A 94 0.25 -14.51 -2.15
N LEU A 95 0.40 -15.69 -2.76
CA LEU A 95 1.04 -16.86 -2.15
C LEU A 95 2.51 -16.57 -1.82
N ASP A 96 3.27 -16.05 -2.79
CA ASP A 96 4.68 -15.69 -2.60
C ASP A 96 4.84 -14.67 -1.44
N LEU A 97 3.92 -13.71 -1.33
CA LEU A 97 3.91 -12.73 -0.23
C LEU A 97 3.53 -13.34 1.12
N MET A 98 2.61 -14.31 1.14
CA MET A 98 2.27 -15.05 2.37
C MET A 98 3.46 -15.89 2.85
N ASP A 99 4.17 -16.55 1.93
CA ASP A 99 5.35 -17.34 2.23
C ASP A 99 6.48 -16.46 2.76
N ALA A 100 6.79 -15.35 2.09
CA ALA A 100 7.80 -14.38 2.57
C ALA A 100 7.48 -13.87 3.99
N ARG A 101 6.21 -13.52 4.28
CA ARG A 101 5.79 -13.09 5.63
C ARG A 101 5.95 -14.20 6.66
N ARG A 102 5.72 -15.46 6.26
CA ARG A 102 5.86 -16.61 7.16
C ARG A 102 7.33 -16.85 7.48
N GLU A 103 8.20 -16.78 6.48
CA GLU A 103 9.65 -16.89 6.65
C GLU A 103 10.20 -15.78 7.53
N GLU A 104 9.84 -14.51 7.28
CA GLU A 104 10.24 -13.37 8.13
C GLU A 104 9.76 -13.54 9.58
N ARG A 105 8.53 -14.03 9.78
CA ARG A 105 7.99 -14.30 11.11
C ARG A 105 8.77 -15.43 11.79
N GLU A 106 9.21 -16.44 11.05
CA GLU A 106 9.98 -17.55 11.59
C GLU A 106 11.42 -17.15 11.92
N GLU A 107 12.09 -16.42 11.03
CA GLU A 107 13.42 -15.87 11.28
C GLU A 107 13.45 -14.95 12.50
N SER A 108 12.45 -14.08 12.64
CA SER A 108 12.36 -13.18 13.79
C SER A 108 12.18 -13.96 15.10
N LYS A 109 11.40 -15.05 15.11
CA LYS A 109 11.27 -15.95 16.27
C LYS A 109 12.61 -16.56 16.63
N GLN A 110 13.31 -17.13 15.66
CA GLN A 110 14.61 -17.76 15.89
C GLN A 110 15.65 -16.75 16.40
N LYS A 111 15.68 -15.53 15.82
CA LYS A 111 16.56 -14.44 16.26
C LYS A 111 16.25 -14.03 17.71
N LEU A 112 14.97 -13.91 18.08
CA LEU A 112 14.56 -13.60 19.45
C LEU A 112 15.01 -14.69 20.43
N VAL A 113 14.76 -15.96 20.12
CA VAL A 113 15.15 -17.08 20.99
C VAL A 113 16.67 -17.13 21.16
N LYS A 114 17.44 -17.01 20.07
CA LYS A 114 18.91 -16.98 20.12
C LYS A 114 19.44 -15.78 20.91
N PHE A 115 18.83 -14.61 20.74
CA PHE A 115 19.18 -13.41 21.49
C PHE A 115 18.96 -13.59 22.99
N LEU A 116 17.77 -14.05 23.40
CA LEU A 116 17.45 -14.27 24.81
C LEU A 116 18.29 -15.40 25.44
N ALA A 117 18.54 -16.48 24.69
CA ALA A 117 19.43 -17.55 25.13
C ALA A 117 20.86 -17.04 25.36
N SER A 118 21.38 -16.16 24.49
CA SER A 118 22.71 -15.56 24.66
C SER A 118 22.83 -14.67 25.89
N GLN A 119 21.71 -14.08 26.35
CA GLN A 119 21.64 -13.26 27.56
C GLN A 119 21.44 -14.10 28.85
N LYS A 120 21.50 -15.43 28.75
CA LYS A 120 21.24 -16.37 29.87
C LYS A 120 19.86 -16.20 30.50
N THR A 121 18.89 -15.70 29.74
CA THR A 121 17.49 -15.62 30.16
C THR A 121 16.93 -17.02 30.44
N ALA A 122 16.13 -17.17 31.50
CA ALA A 122 15.58 -18.47 31.87
C ALA A 122 14.66 -19.01 30.75
N PRO A 123 14.69 -20.32 30.43
CA PRO A 123 13.85 -20.89 29.37
C PRO A 123 12.35 -20.61 29.54
N SER A 124 11.87 -20.51 30.78
CA SER A 124 10.48 -20.14 31.11
C SER A 124 10.12 -18.71 30.64
N GLU A 125 11.05 -17.76 30.74
CA GLU A 125 10.84 -16.38 30.31
C GLU A 125 10.87 -16.25 28.78
N ILE A 126 11.70 -17.06 28.10
CA ILE A 126 11.71 -17.16 26.63
C ILE A 126 10.38 -17.70 26.12
N VAL A 127 9.82 -18.73 26.78
CA VAL A 127 8.49 -19.26 26.46
C VAL A 127 7.42 -18.18 26.65
N ALA A 128 7.45 -17.43 27.76
CA ALA A 128 6.50 -16.34 27.99
C ALA A 128 6.58 -15.25 26.90
N ALA A 129 7.79 -14.90 26.46
CA ALA A 129 8.00 -13.95 25.36
C ALA A 129 7.40 -14.46 24.03
N LEU A 130 7.58 -15.74 23.70
CA LEU A 130 7.01 -16.34 22.49
C LEU A 130 5.47 -16.39 22.52
N VAL A 131 4.90 -16.74 23.68
CA VAL A 131 3.44 -16.74 23.88
C VAL A 131 2.88 -15.32 23.73
N ASN A 132 3.53 -14.32 24.30
CA ASN A 132 3.06 -12.94 24.25
C ASN A 132 3.22 -12.31 22.85
N VAL A 133 4.41 -12.40 22.25
CA VAL A 133 4.73 -11.73 20.97
C VAL A 133 4.11 -12.45 19.77
N TYR A 134 4.14 -13.79 19.77
CA TYR A 134 3.69 -14.58 18.62
C TYR A 134 2.31 -15.21 18.82
N GLN A 135 1.67 -15.00 19.98
CA GLN A 135 0.38 -15.58 20.35
C GLN A 135 0.35 -17.11 20.20
N MET A 136 1.50 -17.74 20.44
CA MET A 136 1.65 -19.18 20.30
C MET A 136 1.10 -19.89 21.53
N PRO A 137 0.52 -21.10 21.38
CA PRO A 137 0.14 -21.91 22.53
C PRO A 137 1.37 -22.26 23.37
N GLU A 138 1.22 -22.27 24.69
CA GLU A 138 2.34 -22.47 25.61
C GLU A 138 3.06 -23.81 25.38
N LYS A 139 2.31 -24.87 25.05
CA LYS A 139 2.88 -26.18 24.71
C LYS A 139 3.82 -26.11 23.50
N THR A 140 3.40 -25.41 22.44
CA THR A 140 4.17 -25.24 21.20
C THR A 140 5.38 -24.35 21.41
N ALA A 141 5.26 -23.31 22.24
CA ALA A 141 6.38 -22.46 22.61
C ALA A 141 7.44 -23.22 23.42
N ARG A 142 7.03 -24.09 24.35
CA ARG A 142 7.94 -24.95 25.12
C ARG A 142 8.70 -25.93 24.22
N GLU A 143 8.01 -26.57 23.29
CA GLU A 143 8.63 -27.47 22.28
C GLU A 143 9.64 -26.71 21.41
N TYR A 144 9.28 -25.51 20.94
CA TYR A 144 10.14 -24.66 20.11
C TYR A 144 11.42 -24.23 20.83
N VAL A 145 11.31 -23.78 22.08
CA VAL A 145 12.46 -23.42 22.92
C VAL A 145 13.32 -24.66 23.20
N ALA A 146 12.73 -25.81 23.48
CA ALA A 146 13.49 -27.05 23.70
C ALA A 146 14.24 -27.53 22.46
N GLU A 147 13.75 -27.24 21.26
CA GLU A 147 14.42 -27.55 19.99
C GLU A 147 15.56 -26.56 19.69
N HIS A 148 15.38 -25.27 19.97
CA HIS A 148 16.31 -24.20 19.57
C HIS A 148 17.29 -23.77 20.67
N VAL A 149 17.09 -24.19 21.93
CA VAL A 149 17.96 -23.86 23.09
C VAL A 149 18.77 -25.09 23.57
N LYS A 150 18.69 -26.24 22.89
CA LYS A 150 19.50 -27.42 23.24
C LYS A 150 21.00 -27.20 23.02
N THR A 151 21.64 -26.85 24.14
CA THR A 151 23.03 -26.98 24.60
C THR A 151 24.16 -26.47 23.70
N PRO A 152 24.92 -25.45 24.15
CA PRO A 152 26.27 -25.23 23.63
C PRO A 152 27.12 -26.49 23.89
N LYS A 153 27.87 -26.93 22.87
CA LYS A 153 29.02 -27.81 23.05
C LYS A 153 30.10 -27.09 23.85
#